data_AF-A0A4R1BZ37-F1
#
_entry.id   AF-A0A4R1BZ37-F1
#
_cell.length_a   1.000
_cell.length_b   1.000
_cell.length_c   1.000
_cell.angle_alpha   90.00
_cell.angle_beta   90.00
_cell.angle_gamma   90.00
#
_symmetry.space_group_name_H-M   'P 1'
#
loop_
_entity.id
_entity.type
_entity.pdbx_description
1 polymer ?
#
loop_
_entity_poly.entity_id
_entity_poly.type
_entity_poly.pdbx_seq_one_letter_code
_entity_poly.pdbx_strand_id
1 'polypeptide(L)'
;MSPAADGHDLNPATGPLLSGRAAAAVLASVGIAPAQGRRGMLILRVGRGLDPRASWSPQELLSRSWPIAPLARWELKARSQREPIPCVITAAGFVAAGADIVGAEVDGDGRTVLRTTAPSHWWAALEGRRLPTGPGTSWMWWPRPSADGRIRLERRQSRLRRHRPGAGRMHP
;
A
#
# COMPACT_ATOMS: atom_id res chain seq x y z
N MET A 1 -37.23 -22.63 18.64
CA MET A 1 -36.26 -22.22 19.68
C MET A 1 -34.88 -22.27 19.04
N SER A 2 -34.14 -21.16 19.12
CA SER A 2 -32.93 -20.86 18.33
C SER A 2 -31.80 -21.89 18.45
N PRO A 3 -30.88 -21.86 17.47
CA PRO A 3 -29.47 -21.87 17.80
C PRO A 3 -28.80 -20.54 17.44
N ALA A 4 -27.84 -20.19 18.27
CA ALA A 4 -27.03 -18.98 18.25
C ALA A 4 -26.22 -18.84 16.96
N ALA A 5 -26.13 -17.61 16.46
CA ALA A 5 -25.05 -17.19 15.58
C ALA A 5 -24.12 -16.29 16.39
N ASP A 6 -22.95 -16.85 16.69
CA ASP A 6 -21.82 -16.17 17.31
C ASP A 6 -21.51 -14.86 16.60
N GLY A 7 -21.66 -13.76 17.34
CA GLY A 7 -21.14 -12.46 16.97
C GLY A 7 -19.62 -12.49 17.07
N HIS A 8 -18.96 -12.85 15.97
CA HIS A 8 -17.55 -12.50 15.79
C HIS A 8 -17.43 -10.99 15.63
N ASP A 9 -17.21 -10.34 16.76
CA ASP A 9 -16.81 -8.93 16.87
C ASP A 9 -15.38 -8.78 16.32
N LEU A 10 -15.24 -8.81 15.00
CA LEU A 10 -14.03 -8.41 14.30
C LEU A 10 -13.95 -6.89 14.34
N ASN A 11 -13.52 -6.34 15.48
CA ASN A 11 -13.17 -4.93 15.62
C ASN A 11 -12.10 -4.55 14.56
N PRO A 12 -12.47 -3.81 13.48
CA PRO A 12 -11.59 -3.60 12.33
C PRO A 12 -10.63 -2.42 12.53
N ALA A 13 -10.62 -1.79 13.70
CA ALA A 13 -9.77 -0.63 14.00
C ALA A 13 -8.29 -0.99 14.27
N THR A 14 -7.92 -2.28 14.26
CA THR A 14 -6.67 -2.74 14.88
C THR A 14 -5.78 -3.58 13.95
N GLY A 15 -5.86 -3.38 12.64
CA GLY A 15 -4.78 -3.86 11.75
C GLY A 15 -3.47 -3.13 12.12
N PRO A 16 -2.36 -3.84 12.42
CA PRO A 16 -1.12 -3.18 12.81
C PRO A 16 -0.66 -2.26 11.68
N LEU A 17 -0.44 -0.98 11.99
CA LEU A 17 0.18 -0.06 11.05
C LEU A 17 1.58 -0.56 10.75
N LEU A 18 1.82 -1.00 9.52
CA LEU A 18 3.18 -1.28 9.09
C LEU A 18 3.92 0.06 9.02
N SER A 19 4.93 0.26 9.86
CA SER A 19 5.85 1.37 9.64
C SER A 19 6.47 1.26 8.24
N GLY A 20 6.96 2.36 7.66
CA GLY A 20 7.64 2.30 6.36
C GLY A 20 8.77 1.26 6.32
N ARG A 21 9.46 1.04 7.45
CA ARG A 21 10.49 0.00 7.62
C ARG A 21 9.91 -1.41 7.71
N ALA A 22 8.83 -1.60 8.46
CA ALA A 22 8.17 -2.90 8.57
C ALA A 22 7.56 -3.31 7.23
N ALA A 23 6.91 -2.40 6.51
CA ALA A 23 6.43 -2.63 5.16
C ALA A 23 7.59 -2.98 4.21
N ALA A 24 8.69 -2.21 4.23
CA ALA A 24 9.86 -2.51 3.41
C ALA A 24 10.50 -3.87 3.74
N ALA A 25 10.53 -4.26 5.01
CA ALA A 25 11.05 -5.56 5.45
C ALA A 25 10.13 -6.72 5.04
N VAL A 26 8.81 -6.56 5.19
CA VAL A 26 7.81 -7.52 4.72
C VAL A 26 7.96 -7.72 3.21
N LEU A 27 8.05 -6.63 2.45
CA LEU A 27 8.26 -6.68 1.00
C LEU A 27 9.58 -7.35 0.64
N ALA A 28 10.69 -6.99 1.30
CA ALA A 28 11.98 -7.64 1.09
C ALA A 28 11.91 -9.15 1.37
N SER A 29 11.19 -9.57 2.42
CA SER A 29 11.02 -10.99 2.76
C SER A 29 10.21 -11.78 1.74
N VAL A 30 9.35 -11.11 0.96
CA VAL A 30 8.59 -11.73 -0.15
C VAL A 30 9.23 -11.48 -1.52
N GLY A 31 10.46 -10.99 -1.56
CA GLY A 31 11.22 -10.75 -2.79
C GLY A 31 10.84 -9.46 -3.55
N ILE A 32 10.08 -8.56 -2.91
CA ILE A 32 9.78 -7.21 -3.40
C ILE A 32 10.82 -6.26 -2.79
N ALA A 33 12.02 -6.26 -3.39
CA ALA A 33 13.16 -5.50 -2.88
C ALA A 33 13.08 -4.04 -3.32
N PRO A 34 13.15 -3.08 -2.37
CA PRO A 34 12.91 -1.69 -2.70
C PRO A 34 14.08 -0.96 -3.38
N ALA A 35 15.32 -1.43 -3.24
CA ALA A 35 16.51 -0.62 -3.52
C ALA A 35 17.13 -0.93 -4.89
N GLN A 36 17.18 0.08 -5.76
CA GLN A 36 18.05 0.19 -6.94
C GLN A 36 17.84 -0.81 -8.10
N GLY A 37 16.88 -1.73 -7.97
CA GLY A 37 16.84 -2.89 -8.85
C GLY A 37 15.58 -3.01 -9.66
N ARG A 38 14.63 -3.83 -9.19
CA ARG A 38 13.70 -4.46 -10.13
C ARG A 38 12.27 -4.68 -9.64
N ARG A 39 11.94 -4.51 -8.35
CA ARG A 39 10.58 -4.83 -7.87
C ARG A 39 10.02 -3.78 -6.92
N GLY A 40 9.51 -2.71 -7.50
CA GLY A 40 8.58 -1.79 -6.83
C GLY A 40 7.14 -2.30 -6.94
N MET A 41 6.31 -1.97 -5.97
CA MET A 41 4.88 -2.27 -5.97
C MET A 41 4.11 -1.03 -6.41
N LEU A 42 3.14 -1.18 -7.31
CA LEU A 42 2.21 -0.11 -7.61
C LEU A 42 1.18 -0.05 -6.48
N ILE A 43 0.94 1.12 -5.93
CA ILE A 43 -0.18 1.34 -5.02
C ILE A 43 -1.18 2.25 -5.70
N LEU A 44 -2.41 1.78 -5.77
CA LEU A 44 -3.58 2.51 -6.21
C LEU A 44 -4.39 2.92 -4.97
N ARG A 45 -4.88 4.15 -4.96
CA ARG A 45 -5.63 4.71 -3.84
C ARG A 45 -7.01 5.08 -4.32
N VAL A 46 -7.97 4.32 -3.84
CA VAL A 46 -9.37 4.62 -4.06
C VAL A 46 -9.69 5.95 -3.35
N GLY A 47 -10.21 6.91 -4.10
CA GLY A 47 -10.45 8.28 -3.63
C GLY A 47 -11.47 8.39 -2.49
N ARG A 48 -11.68 9.63 -2.02
CA ARG A 48 -12.71 9.94 -1.00
C ARG A 48 -14.10 9.51 -1.49
N GLY A 49 -14.92 9.01 -0.58
CA GLY A 49 -16.32 8.60 -0.85
C GLY A 49 -16.51 7.10 -0.99
N LEU A 50 -15.42 6.32 -1.00
CA LEU A 50 -15.51 4.86 -0.92
C LEU A 50 -15.39 4.41 0.52
N ASP A 51 -16.45 3.77 1.00
CA ASP A 51 -16.47 3.14 2.31
C ASP A 51 -15.52 1.93 2.30
N PRO A 52 -14.45 1.93 3.12
CA PRO A 52 -13.60 0.75 3.27
C PRO A 52 -14.35 -0.47 3.81
N ARG A 53 -15.58 -0.30 4.32
CA ARG A 53 -16.46 -1.37 4.81
C ARG A 53 -17.37 -1.95 3.75
N ALA A 54 -17.50 -1.30 2.59
CA ALA A 54 -18.29 -1.87 1.50
C ALA A 54 -17.52 -3.07 0.90
N SER A 55 -18.27 -4.12 0.58
CA SER A 55 -17.75 -5.37 0.02
C SER A 55 -17.43 -5.20 -1.47
N TRP A 56 -16.40 -4.41 -1.77
CA TRP A 56 -15.95 -4.22 -3.14
C TRP A 56 -15.28 -5.49 -3.64
N SER A 57 -15.67 -5.95 -4.83
CA SER A 57 -14.88 -7.00 -5.47
C SER A 57 -13.52 -6.42 -5.91
N PRO A 58 -12.41 -7.14 -5.72
CA PRO A 58 -11.10 -6.73 -6.23
C PRO A 58 -11.15 -6.39 -7.72
N GLN A 59 -11.91 -7.17 -8.49
CA GLN A 59 -12.07 -6.99 -9.92
C GLN A 59 -12.77 -5.68 -10.28
N GLU A 60 -13.77 -5.26 -9.51
CA GLU A 60 -14.43 -3.97 -9.68
C GLU A 60 -13.50 -2.80 -9.35
N LEU A 61 -12.68 -2.91 -8.30
CA LEU A 61 -11.71 -1.85 -7.98
C LEU A 61 -10.61 -1.76 -9.04
N LEU A 62 -10.19 -2.89 -9.62
CA LEU A 62 -9.17 -2.96 -10.65
C LEU A 62 -9.67 -2.53 -12.03
N SER A 63 -10.96 -2.74 -12.33
CA SER A 63 -11.57 -2.34 -13.60
C SER A 63 -11.80 -0.83 -13.72
N ARG A 64 -11.66 -0.09 -12.62
CA ARG A 64 -11.75 1.37 -12.62
C ARG A 64 -10.61 1.99 -13.42
N SER A 65 -10.94 3.14 -14.00
CA SER A 65 -9.95 4.00 -14.64
C SER A 65 -9.03 4.63 -13.59
N TRP A 66 -7.73 4.59 -13.84
CA TRP A 66 -6.72 5.21 -12.99
C TRP A 66 -6.02 6.35 -13.73
N PRO A 67 -5.98 7.58 -13.17
CA PRO A 67 -5.31 8.73 -13.78
C PRO A 67 -3.80 8.63 -13.57
N ILE A 68 -3.20 7.65 -14.25
CA ILE A 68 -1.77 7.38 -14.27
C ILE A 68 -1.11 8.30 -15.32
N ALA A 69 -0.06 9.02 -14.91
CA ALA A 69 0.64 9.93 -15.81
C ALA A 69 1.24 9.17 -17.03
N PRO A 70 1.31 9.78 -18.22
CA PRO A 70 1.79 9.10 -19.43
C PRO A 70 3.16 8.42 -19.28
N LEU A 71 4.10 9.06 -18.60
CA LEU A 71 5.43 8.49 -18.33
C LEU A 71 5.36 7.25 -17.43
N ALA A 72 4.53 7.28 -16.39
CA ALA A 72 4.33 6.15 -15.50
C ALA A 72 3.57 5.00 -16.19
N ARG A 73 2.68 5.32 -17.14
CA ARG A 73 2.03 4.34 -18.01
C ARG A 73 3.04 3.63 -18.90
N TRP A 74 3.96 4.38 -19.50
CA TRP A 74 5.04 3.80 -20.29
C TRP A 74 5.95 2.90 -19.44
N GLU A 75 6.31 3.34 -18.23
CA GLU A 75 7.09 2.53 -17.28
C GLU A 75 6.36 1.25 -16.87
N LEU A 76 5.06 1.34 -16.57
CA LEU A 76 4.22 0.18 -16.26
C LEU A 76 4.20 -0.81 -17.41
N LYS A 77 3.96 -0.35 -18.64
CA LYS A 77 3.92 -1.19 -19.83
C LYS A 77 5.28 -1.86 -20.09
N ALA A 78 6.37 -1.11 -20.00
CA ALA A 78 7.72 -1.64 -20.21
C ALA A 78 8.12 -2.66 -19.14
N ARG A 79 7.69 -2.46 -17.89
CA ARG A 79 7.94 -3.40 -16.79
C ARG A 79 7.09 -4.66 -16.90
N SER A 80 5.79 -4.53 -17.17
CA SER A 80 4.85 -5.65 -17.18
C SER A 80 5.14 -6.64 -18.31
N GLN A 81 5.82 -6.20 -19.38
CA GLN A 81 6.34 -7.06 -20.44
C GLN A 81 7.47 -7.99 -20.00
N ARG A 82 8.19 -7.64 -18.93
CA ARG A 82 9.32 -8.42 -18.41
C ARG A 82 8.89 -9.34 -17.27
N GLU A 83 8.06 -8.80 -16.37
CA GLU A 83 7.55 -9.54 -15.22
C GLU A 83 6.24 -8.91 -14.71
N PRO A 84 5.34 -9.71 -14.11
CA PRO A 84 4.16 -9.17 -13.46
C PRO A 84 4.54 -8.20 -12.32
N ILE A 85 3.80 -7.10 -12.22
CA ILE A 85 4.08 -6.04 -11.24
C ILE A 85 3.09 -6.15 -10.09
N PRO A 86 3.55 -6.33 -8.84
CA PRO A 86 2.68 -6.31 -7.68
C PRO A 86 1.91 -4.99 -7.61
N CYS A 87 0.58 -5.08 -7.49
CA CYS A 87 -0.31 -3.93 -7.39
C CYS A 87 -1.23 -4.10 -6.19
N VAL A 88 -1.27 -3.09 -5.33
CA VAL A 88 -2.17 -3.03 -4.18
C VAL A 88 -3.11 -1.86 -4.33
N ILE A 89 -4.40 -2.12 -4.12
CA ILE A 89 -5.41 -1.08 -4.00
C ILE A 89 -5.67 -0.84 -2.53
N THR A 90 -5.65 0.44 -2.14
CA THR A 90 -5.93 0.88 -0.79
C THR A 90 -7.16 1.77 -0.70
N ALA A 91 -7.95 1.59 0.36
CA ALA A 91 -9.04 2.47 0.77
C ALA A 91 -8.76 2.94 2.20
N ALA A 92 -8.70 4.26 2.41
CA ALA A 92 -8.30 4.86 3.70
C ALA A 92 -6.96 4.33 4.29
N GLY A 93 -6.07 3.83 3.41
CA GLY A 93 -4.77 3.24 3.79
C GLY A 93 -4.81 1.75 4.13
N PHE A 94 -5.98 1.11 4.15
CA PHE A 94 -6.10 -0.34 4.28
C PHE A 94 -6.02 -1.00 2.92
N VAL A 95 -5.34 -2.15 2.85
CA VAL A 95 -5.29 -2.99 1.66
C VAL A 95 -6.68 -3.59 1.41
N ALA A 96 -7.32 -3.18 0.31
CA ALA A 96 -8.66 -3.61 -0.07
C ALA A 96 -8.61 -4.69 -1.16
N ALA A 97 -7.61 -4.66 -2.02
CA ALA A 97 -7.42 -5.62 -3.09
C ALA A 97 -5.95 -5.69 -3.53
N GLY A 98 -5.59 -6.80 -4.16
CA GLY A 98 -4.28 -7.02 -4.75
C GLY A 98 -4.41 -7.70 -6.10
N ALA A 99 -3.46 -7.41 -6.99
CA ALA A 99 -3.33 -8.08 -8.26
C ALA A 99 -1.91 -7.97 -8.79
N ASP A 100 -1.55 -8.85 -9.70
CA ASP A 100 -0.35 -8.67 -10.51
C ASP A 100 -0.72 -8.01 -11.84
N ILE A 101 -0.06 -6.90 -12.15
CA ILE A 101 -0.24 -6.21 -13.43
C ILE A 101 0.62 -6.89 -14.48
N VAL A 102 -0.04 -7.42 -15.50
CA VAL A 102 0.60 -8.07 -16.66
C VAL A 102 0.55 -7.19 -17.92
N GLY A 103 -0.19 -6.08 -17.87
CA GLY A 103 -0.25 -5.13 -18.98
C GLY A 103 -0.90 -3.81 -18.59
N ALA A 104 -0.63 -2.78 -19.39
CA ALA A 104 -1.30 -1.49 -19.31
C ALA A 104 -1.64 -1.02 -20.73
N GLU A 105 -2.90 -0.68 -20.94
CA GLU A 105 -3.46 -0.23 -22.21
C GLU A 105 -4.16 1.12 -22.05
N VAL A 106 -4.46 1.75 -23.18
CA VAL A 106 -5.21 3.01 -23.22
C VAL A 106 -6.53 2.72 -23.90
N ASP A 107 -7.64 3.06 -23.24
CA ASP A 107 -8.95 2.97 -23.87
C ASP A 107 -9.20 4.12 -24.87
N GLY A 108 -10.35 4.08 -25.54
CA GLY A 108 -10.75 5.12 -26.50
C GLY A 108 -10.85 6.53 -25.88
N ASP A 109 -10.96 6.63 -24.55
CA ASP A 109 -11.06 7.90 -23.80
C ASP A 109 -9.70 8.40 -23.28
N GLY A 110 -8.59 7.75 -23.69
CA GLY A 110 -7.24 8.14 -23.25
C GLY A 110 -6.89 7.68 -21.84
N ARG A 111 -7.75 6.88 -21.19
CA ARG A 111 -7.59 6.43 -19.81
C ARG A 111 -6.77 5.15 -19.75
N THR A 112 -6.03 4.97 -18.66
CA THR A 112 -5.24 3.75 -18.46
C THR A 112 -6.13 2.62 -17.97
N VAL A 113 -6.17 1.52 -18.71
CA VAL A 113 -6.76 0.26 -18.29
C VAL A 113 -5.64 -0.71 -17.94
N LEU A 114 -5.71 -1.30 -16.76
CA LEU A 114 -4.70 -2.25 -16.29
C LEU A 114 -5.17 -3.67 -16.54
N ARG A 115 -4.35 -4.45 -17.25
CA ARG A 115 -4.55 -5.90 -17.37
C ARG A 115 -3.91 -6.59 -16.18
N THR A 116 -4.69 -7.41 -15.51
CA THR A 116 -4.33 -7.97 -14.21
C THR A 116 -4.59 -9.47 -14.13
N THR A 117 -3.85 -10.16 -13.27
CA THR A 117 -4.10 -11.53 -12.83
C THR A 117 -4.26 -11.57 -11.32
N ALA A 118 -4.71 -12.71 -10.80
CA ALA A 118 -4.73 -12.95 -9.35
C ALA A 118 -3.34 -12.67 -8.75
N PRO A 119 -3.28 -12.11 -7.53
CA PRO A 119 -2.00 -11.75 -6.94
C PRO A 119 -1.22 -13.00 -6.53
N SER A 120 0.11 -12.95 -6.71
CA SER A 120 1.03 -14.04 -6.40
C SER A 120 1.32 -14.16 -4.89
N HIS A 121 2.37 -14.91 -4.54
CA HIS A 121 2.77 -15.23 -3.16
C HIS A 121 2.98 -14.02 -2.24
N TRP A 122 3.16 -12.81 -2.78
CA TRP A 122 3.31 -11.59 -1.99
C TRP A 122 2.01 -11.16 -1.29
N TRP A 123 0.84 -11.57 -1.79
CA TRP A 123 -0.46 -11.10 -1.30
C TRP A 123 -0.70 -11.41 0.16
N ALA A 124 -0.43 -12.65 0.58
CA ALA A 124 -0.65 -13.11 1.95
C ALA A 124 0.10 -12.26 2.99
N ALA A 125 1.18 -11.60 2.59
CA ALA A 125 1.95 -10.73 3.46
C ALA A 125 1.34 -9.33 3.62
N LEU A 126 0.37 -8.93 2.79
CA LEU A 126 -0.22 -7.58 2.73
C LEU A 126 -1.73 -7.55 2.94
N GLU A 127 -2.43 -8.64 2.67
CA GLU A 127 -3.88 -8.76 2.84
C GLU A 127 -4.32 -8.32 4.25
N GLY A 128 -5.36 -7.48 4.32
CA GLY A 128 -5.91 -6.94 5.57
C GLY A 128 -4.99 -5.97 6.33
N ARG A 129 -3.79 -5.67 5.81
CA ARG A 129 -2.85 -4.77 6.49
C ARG A 129 -3.10 -3.31 6.13
N ARG A 130 -2.56 -2.42 6.96
CA ARG A 130 -2.56 -0.98 6.72
C ARG A 130 -1.20 -0.53 6.20
N LEU A 131 -1.19 0.13 5.05
CA LEU A 131 0.01 0.70 4.43
C LEU A 131 0.15 2.19 4.78
N PRO A 132 1.34 2.69 5.13
CA PRO A 132 1.61 4.11 5.30
C PRO A 132 1.63 4.86 3.96
N THR A 133 0.47 4.95 3.32
CA THR A 133 0.30 5.65 2.04
C THR A 133 0.21 7.17 2.24
N GLY A 134 -0.24 7.66 3.40
CA GLY A 134 -0.37 9.09 3.67
C GLY A 134 -1.28 9.83 2.65
N PRO A 135 -1.46 11.15 2.76
CA PRO A 135 -2.10 11.94 1.71
C PRO A 135 -1.25 11.96 0.43
N GLY A 136 -1.87 12.10 -0.75
CA GLY A 136 -1.14 12.14 -2.02
C GLY A 136 -1.97 11.79 -3.25
N THR A 137 -1.27 11.56 -4.36
CA THR A 137 -1.82 11.12 -5.65
C THR A 137 -2.62 9.83 -5.51
N SER A 138 -3.59 9.63 -6.41
CA SER A 138 -4.41 8.41 -6.49
C SER A 138 -3.61 7.15 -6.85
N TRP A 139 -2.33 7.29 -7.16
CA TRP A 139 -1.41 6.18 -7.36
C TRP A 139 0.01 6.57 -6.91
N MET A 140 0.84 5.59 -6.57
CA MET A 140 2.27 5.79 -6.32
C MET A 140 3.05 4.49 -6.53
N TRP A 141 4.34 4.61 -6.85
CA TRP A 141 5.29 3.51 -6.72
C TRP A 141 5.76 3.38 -5.27
N TRP A 142 5.80 2.14 -4.76
CA TRP A 142 6.27 1.81 -3.43
C TRP A 142 7.51 0.90 -3.43
N PRO A 143 8.49 1.16 -2.55
CA PRO A 143 8.55 2.37 -1.72
C PRO A 143 8.87 3.56 -2.59
N ARG A 144 8.48 4.73 -2.08
CA ARG A 144 8.71 5.98 -2.78
C ARG A 144 10.23 6.15 -2.92
N PRO A 145 10.78 6.29 -4.13
CA PRO A 145 12.15 6.74 -4.28
C PRO A 145 12.23 8.11 -3.62
N SER A 146 13.22 8.36 -2.73
CA SER A 146 13.41 9.72 -2.22
C SER A 146 13.99 10.60 -3.33
N ALA A 147 13.86 11.92 -3.18
CA ALA A 147 14.20 12.89 -4.24
C ALA A 147 15.66 12.80 -4.73
N ASP A 148 16.53 12.19 -3.94
CA ASP A 148 17.94 11.88 -4.19
C ASP A 148 18.17 10.47 -4.78
N GLY A 149 17.11 9.76 -5.22
CA GLY A 149 17.19 8.40 -5.76
C GLY A 149 17.56 7.32 -4.74
N ARG A 150 17.84 7.71 -3.49
CA ARG A 150 18.04 6.80 -2.37
C ARG A 150 16.67 6.39 -1.84
N ILE A 151 16.60 5.30 -1.08
CA ILE A 151 15.44 5.09 -0.22
C ILE A 151 15.80 5.74 1.09
N ARG A 152 15.20 6.89 1.40
CA ARG A 152 15.14 7.34 2.79
C ARG A 152 14.32 6.32 3.58
N LEU A 153 15.00 5.30 4.11
CA LEU A 153 14.63 4.65 5.35
C LEU A 153 14.70 5.76 6.40
N GLU A 154 13.66 6.58 6.54
CA GLU A 154 13.65 7.66 7.52
C GLU A 154 13.87 7.04 8.91
N ARG A 155 15.11 7.16 9.40
CA ARG A 155 15.43 7.19 10.82
C ARG A 155 14.77 8.46 11.38
N ARG A 156 13.45 8.49 11.52
CA ARG A 156 12.85 9.28 12.60
C ARG A 156 13.17 8.52 13.88
N GLN A 157 14.40 8.73 14.37
CA GLN A 157 14.70 8.53 15.76
C GLN A 157 13.66 9.33 16.53
N SER A 158 12.80 8.60 17.23
CA SER A 158 11.98 9.11 18.29
C SER A 158 12.86 10.00 19.16
N ARG A 159 12.75 11.33 19.01
CA ARG A 159 13.01 12.23 20.13
C ARG A 159 11.89 12.00 21.14
N LEU A 160 11.89 10.82 21.76
CA LEU A 160 11.57 10.70 23.16
C LEU A 160 12.70 11.45 23.87
N ARG A 161 12.59 12.79 23.87
CA ARG A 161 13.17 13.57 24.95
C ARG A 161 12.56 12.98 26.20
N ARG A 162 13.35 12.16 26.90
CA ARG A 162 13.14 11.85 28.30
C ARG A 162 13.03 13.20 29.00
N HIS A 163 11.81 13.69 29.21
CA HIS A 163 11.57 14.68 30.23
C HIS A 163 11.77 13.93 31.55
N ARG A 164 13.00 14.03 32.04
CA ARG A 164 13.40 13.61 33.37
C ARG A 164 12.48 14.34 34.36
N PRO A 165 11.76 13.65 35.27
CA PRO A 165 11.09 14.34 36.36
C PRO A 165 12.18 15.05 37.16
N GLY A 166 12.05 16.37 37.28
CA GLY A 166 12.93 17.18 38.11
C GLY A 166 12.85 16.65 39.54
N ALA A 167 13.96 16.11 40.00
CA ALA A 167 14.16 15.71 41.37
C ALA A 167 13.89 16.91 42.29
N GLY A 168 13.14 16.66 43.36
CA GLY A 168 12.87 17.64 44.39
C GLY A 168 14.16 18.19 44.99
N ARG A 169 14.14 19.48 45.32
CA ARG A 169 14.97 20.02 46.39
C ARG A 169 14.04 20.41 47.54
N MET A 170 14.14 19.62 48.59
CA MET A 170 13.77 20.00 49.95
C MET A 170 14.79 21.03 50.47
N HIS A 171 14.27 22.14 51.00
CA HIS A 171 14.64 22.86 52.25
C HIS A 171 16.10 23.37 52.42
N PRO A 172 16.38 24.31 53.35
CA PRO A 172 15.69 24.68 54.61
C PRO A 172 14.55 25.69 54.50
#